data_AF-A0A8S3H9D3-F1
#
_entry.id   AF-A0A8S3H9D3-F1
#
_cell.length_a   1.000
_cell.length_b   1.000
_cell.length_c   1.000
_cell.angle_alpha   90.00
_cell.angle_beta   90.00
_cell.angle_gamma   90.00
#
_symmetry.space_group_name_H-M   'P 1'
#
loop_
_entity.id
_entity.type
_entity.pdbx_description
1 polymer ?
#
loop_
_entity_poly.entity_id
_entity_poly.type
_entity_poly.pdbx_seq_one_letter_code
_entity_poly.pdbx_strand_id
1 'polypeptide(L)'
;MYDRETDTPANARTSNLNEELGQVKYIFSDKTGTLTKNIMVFKQCTIGGIMYGSGNIAEFNSYELLKNLEQHSTGNQIREFLALLATCHTVVPENKMHTDLLNDIVYQASSPDEYALVSAVKEMGVVFFRRTPDSVIINFRGEDEAYEILNVLEFSR
;
A
#
# COMPACT_ATOMS: atom_id res chain seq x y z
N MET A 1 4.11 -30.33 9.29
CA MET A 1 4.05 -29.25 8.28
C MET A 1 2.57 -28.90 8.12
N TYR A 2 2.11 -27.84 8.78
CA TYR A 2 0.71 -27.44 8.86
C TYR A 2 0.66 -25.92 8.94
N ASP A 3 -0.17 -25.31 8.09
CA ASP A 3 -0.43 -23.87 8.12
C ASP A 3 -1.67 -23.58 8.96
N ARG A 4 -1.50 -22.68 9.95
CA ARG A 4 -2.58 -22.25 10.84
C ARG A 4 -3.47 -21.19 10.21
N GLU A 5 -2.92 -20.34 9.32
CA GLU A 5 -3.70 -19.25 8.71
C GLU A 5 -4.81 -19.81 7.83
N THR A 6 -4.53 -20.85 7.05
CA THR A 6 -5.51 -21.51 6.17
C THR A 6 -6.02 -22.85 6.70
N ASP A 7 -5.69 -23.23 7.94
CA ASP A 7 -6.03 -24.53 8.53
C ASP A 7 -5.70 -25.73 7.61
N THR A 8 -4.51 -25.70 6.98
CA THR A 8 -4.15 -26.64 5.90
C THR A 8 -2.93 -27.48 6.28
N PRO A 9 -3.07 -28.81 6.45
CA PRO A 9 -1.93 -29.70 6.64
C PRO A 9 -1.23 -30.01 5.32
N ALA A 10 0.06 -30.33 5.37
CA ALA A 10 0.75 -30.93 4.23
C ALA A 10 0.13 -32.28 3.89
N ASN A 11 -0.19 -32.51 2.62
CA ASN A 11 -0.82 -33.73 2.13
C ASN A 11 0.03 -34.39 1.05
N ALA A 12 0.49 -35.62 1.30
CA ALA A 12 1.19 -36.43 0.32
C ALA A 12 0.18 -37.08 -0.64
N ARG A 13 0.07 -36.55 -1.86
CA ARG A 13 -0.85 -37.07 -2.89
C ARG A 13 -0.35 -38.36 -3.54
N THR A 14 0.96 -38.59 -3.51
CA THR A 14 1.64 -39.68 -4.21
C THR A 14 2.74 -40.27 -3.33
N SER A 15 2.46 -41.40 -2.69
CA SER A 15 3.34 -41.97 -1.64
C SER A 15 4.52 -42.79 -2.16
N ASN A 16 4.56 -43.15 -3.45
CA ASN A 16 5.67 -43.92 -4.03
C ASN A 16 6.91 -43.08 -4.35
N LEU A 17 6.85 -41.75 -4.17
CA LEU A 17 7.97 -40.83 -4.43
C LEU A 17 8.72 -40.41 -3.15
N ASN A 18 8.39 -40.99 -1.99
CA ASN A 18 8.96 -40.56 -0.70
C ASN A 18 10.48 -40.71 -0.64
N GLU A 19 11.04 -41.74 -1.27
CA GLU A 19 12.49 -41.96 -1.32
C GLU A 19 13.20 -40.99 -2.28
N GLU A 20 12.51 -40.56 -3.35
CA GLU A 20 13.05 -39.59 -4.33
C GLU A 20 13.19 -38.20 -3.73
N LEU A 21 12.30 -37.83 -2.79
CA LEU A 21 12.40 -36.55 -2.04
C LEU A 21 13.76 -36.41 -1.32
N GLY A 22 14.33 -37.52 -0.84
CA GLY A 22 15.64 -37.54 -0.18
C GLY A 22 16.83 -37.37 -1.14
N GLN A 23 16.59 -37.44 -2.46
CA GLN A 23 17.61 -37.40 -3.50
C GLN A 23 17.58 -36.09 -4.31
N VAL A 24 16.66 -35.17 -4.00
CA VAL A 24 16.50 -33.89 -4.70
C VAL A 24 17.77 -33.05 -4.56
N LYS A 25 18.33 -32.59 -5.70
CA LYS A 25 19.50 -31.70 -5.77
C LYS A 25 19.18 -30.28 -6.22
N TYR A 26 18.06 -30.10 -6.92
CA TYR A 26 17.66 -28.83 -7.51
C TYR A 26 16.19 -28.57 -7.19
N ILE A 27 15.88 -27.33 -6.80
CA ILE A 27 14.52 -26.86 -6.55
C ILE A 27 14.24 -25.77 -7.57
N PHE A 28 13.18 -25.96 -8.36
CA PHE A 28 12.62 -24.91 -9.20
C PHE A 28 11.46 -24.28 -8.43
N SER A 29 11.51 -22.97 -8.24
CA SER A 29 10.51 -22.24 -7.47
C SER A 29 9.93 -21.11 -8.32
N ASP A 30 8.62 -20.94 -8.26
CA ASP A 30 7.96 -19.76 -8.81
C ASP A 30 8.11 -18.58 -7.84
N LYS A 31 8.22 -17.37 -8.36
CA LYS A 31 8.33 -16.16 -7.53
C LYS A 31 6.98 -15.87 -6.86
N THR A 32 5.93 -15.74 -7.66
CA THR A 32 4.64 -15.22 -7.18
C THR A 32 3.80 -16.35 -6.60
N GLY A 33 3.30 -16.18 -5.37
CA GLY A 33 2.47 -17.19 -4.71
C GLY A 33 3.26 -18.35 -4.09
N THR A 34 4.59 -18.41 -4.26
CA THR A 34 5.48 -19.33 -3.52
C THR A 34 6.53 -18.56 -2.72
N LEU A 35 7.40 -17.77 -3.37
CA LEU A 35 8.41 -16.97 -2.66
C LEU A 35 7.84 -15.68 -2.06
N THR A 36 6.87 -15.06 -2.73
CA THR A 36 6.27 -13.79 -2.29
C THR A 36 4.75 -13.90 -2.18
N LYS A 37 4.18 -13.38 -1.08
CA LYS A 37 2.73 -13.10 -1.01
C LYS A 37 2.41 -11.97 -2.00
N ASN A 38 1.22 -11.99 -2.61
CA ASN A 38 0.74 -10.90 -3.46
C ASN A 38 0.19 -9.73 -2.61
N ILE A 39 1.03 -9.25 -1.68
CA ILE A 39 0.71 -8.19 -0.73
C ILE A 39 1.86 -7.20 -0.79
N MET A 40 1.55 -5.96 -1.18
CA MET A 40 2.51 -4.87 -1.21
C MET A 40 2.30 -3.99 0.02
N VAL A 41 3.40 -3.54 0.62
CA VAL A 41 3.39 -2.75 1.85
C VAL A 41 4.33 -1.57 1.67
N PHE A 42 3.85 -0.36 2.00
CA PHE A 42 4.70 0.82 2.05
C PHE A 42 5.68 0.71 3.21
N LYS A 43 6.99 0.83 2.95
CA LYS A 43 8.04 0.57 3.96
C LYS A 43 8.90 1.76 4.27
N GLN A 44 9.28 2.53 3.26
CA GLN A 44 10.18 3.67 3.40
C GLN A 44 9.94 4.66 2.25
N CYS A 45 10.31 5.91 2.47
CA CYS A 45 10.38 6.93 1.42
C CYS A 45 11.48 7.94 1.71
N THR A 46 11.84 8.73 0.70
CA THR A 46 12.79 9.83 0.85
C THR A 46 12.14 11.12 0.37
N ILE A 47 12.07 12.12 1.25
CA ILE A 47 11.43 13.41 0.98
C ILE A 47 12.39 14.51 1.41
N GLY A 48 12.71 15.44 0.51
CA GLY A 48 13.64 16.54 0.81
C GLY A 48 15.04 16.07 1.22
N GLY A 49 15.48 14.89 0.75
CA GLY A 49 16.75 14.28 1.13
C GLY A 49 16.76 13.55 2.48
N ILE A 50 15.63 13.51 3.20
CA ILE A 50 15.48 12.80 4.47
C ILE A 50 14.77 11.47 4.22
N MET A 51 15.32 10.38 4.74
CA MET A 51 14.73 9.04 4.67
C MET A 51 13.77 8.81 5.85
N TYR A 52 12.56 8.35 5.55
CA TYR A 52 11.53 8.00 6.52
C TYR A 52 11.17 6.52 6.41
N GLY A 53 10.69 5.95 7.52
CA GLY A 53 10.39 4.53 7.66
C GLY A 53 11.51 3.75 8.36
N SER A 54 11.16 2.59 8.89
CA SER A 54 12.10 1.75 9.65
C SER A 54 12.93 0.91 8.68
N GLY A 55 14.26 0.89 8.82
CA GLY A 55 15.14 0.01 8.01
C GLY A 55 14.96 -1.49 8.28
N ASN A 56 14.09 -1.82 9.23
CA ASN A 56 13.63 -3.16 9.58
C ASN A 56 12.39 -3.55 8.76
N ILE A 57 12.16 -4.85 8.61
CA ILE A 57 11.04 -5.45 7.85
C ILE A 57 9.66 -5.13 8.49
N ALA A 58 9.63 -4.40 9.60
CA ALA A 58 8.44 -3.97 10.32
C ALA A 58 7.61 -2.93 9.53
N GLU A 59 6.42 -2.60 10.03
CA GLU A 59 5.51 -1.58 9.48
C GLU A 59 6.18 -0.21 9.33
N PHE A 60 5.64 0.63 8.45
CA PHE A 60 6.15 2.00 8.26
C PHE A 60 5.95 2.82 9.54
N ASN A 61 7.04 3.35 10.11
CA ASN A 61 6.95 4.30 11.21
C ASN A 61 6.85 5.73 10.68
N SER A 62 5.64 6.29 10.73
CA SER A 62 5.33 7.64 10.27
C SER A 62 5.66 8.75 11.27
N TYR A 63 6.08 8.43 12.50
CA TYR A 63 6.25 9.41 13.58
C TYR A 63 7.16 10.59 13.19
N GLU A 64 8.37 10.30 12.69
CA GLU A 64 9.33 11.34 12.33
C GLU A 64 8.87 12.14 11.09
N LEU A 65 8.15 11.49 10.17
CA LEU A 65 7.57 12.14 8.99
C LEU A 65 6.51 13.15 9.41
N LEU A 66 5.58 12.75 10.28
CA LEU A 66 4.50 13.61 10.77
C LEU A 66 5.02 14.73 11.67
N LYS A 67 6.07 14.48 12.45
CA LYS A 67 6.76 15.52 13.21
C LYS A 67 7.42 16.55 12.29
N ASN A 68 8.14 16.08 11.26
CA ASN A 68 8.83 16.97 10.32
C ASN A 68 7.85 17.73 9.42
N LEU A 69 6.65 17.19 9.17
CA LEU A 69 5.56 17.90 8.50
C LEU A 69 5.22 19.23 9.20
N GLU A 70 5.24 19.25 10.54
CA GLU A 70 4.88 20.44 11.32
C GLU A 70 6.07 21.31 11.72
N GLN A 71 7.24 20.71 11.97
CA GLN A 71 8.33 21.36 12.69
C GLN A 71 9.60 21.56 11.87
N HIS A 72 9.70 20.94 10.68
CA HIS A 72 10.91 20.95 9.88
C HIS A 72 10.77 21.82 8.63
N SER A 73 11.88 22.33 8.10
CA SER A 73 11.90 23.15 6.88
C SER A 73 11.41 22.41 5.64
N THR A 74 11.43 21.07 5.65
CA THR A 74 10.90 20.20 4.59
C THR A 74 9.40 19.96 4.71
N GLY A 75 8.70 20.55 5.70
CA GLY A 75 7.27 20.31 5.93
C GLY A 75 6.40 20.54 4.69
N ASN A 76 6.65 21.60 3.92
CA ASN A 76 5.96 21.81 2.64
C ASN A 76 6.21 20.67 1.65
N GLN A 77 7.44 20.17 1.53
CA GLN A 77 7.76 19.06 0.63
C GLN A 77 7.07 17.77 1.07
N ILE A 78 6.94 17.54 2.37
CA ILE A 78 6.20 16.38 2.93
C ILE A 78 4.71 16.51 2.62
N ARG A 79 4.13 17.70 2.77
CA ARG A 79 2.74 17.98 2.41
C ARG A 79 2.47 17.68 0.94
N GLU A 80 3.29 18.24 0.04
CA GLU A 80 3.19 17.98 -1.40
C GLU A 80 3.35 16.50 -1.74
N PHE A 81 4.30 15.81 -1.10
CA PHE A 81 4.50 14.38 -1.30
C PHE A 81 3.27 13.55 -0.91
N LEU A 82 2.68 13.81 0.26
CA LEU A 82 1.48 13.11 0.72
C LEU A 82 0.27 13.41 -0.17
N ALA A 83 0.07 14.68 -0.55
CA ALA A 83 -0.99 15.08 -1.45
C ALA A 83 -0.84 14.43 -2.84
N LEU A 84 0.39 14.35 -3.36
CA LEU A 84 0.69 13.67 -4.62
C LEU A 84 0.33 12.18 -4.56
N LEU A 85 0.71 11.49 -3.48
CA LEU A 85 0.36 10.07 -3.32
C LEU A 85 -1.14 9.84 -3.10
N ALA A 86 -1.88 10.82 -2.59
CA ALA A 86 -3.33 10.76 -2.41
C ALA A 86 -4.14 11.17 -3.66
N THR A 87 -3.49 11.68 -4.71
CA THR A 87 -4.16 12.21 -5.90
C THR A 87 -3.70 11.56 -7.20
N CYS A 88 -2.43 11.18 -7.31
CA CYS A 88 -1.81 10.64 -8.52
C CYS A 88 -1.91 9.11 -8.59
N HIS A 89 -3.13 8.60 -8.74
CA HIS A 89 -3.42 7.16 -8.89
C HIS A 89 -4.77 6.92 -9.55
N THR A 90 -5.11 5.66 -9.82
CA THR A 90 -6.44 5.25 -10.35
C THR A 90 -7.31 4.50 -9.33
N VAL A 91 -6.89 4.43 -8.08
CA VAL A 91 -7.65 3.82 -6.97
C VAL A 91 -9.05 4.42 -6.83
N VAL A 92 -10.02 3.58 -6.51
CA VAL A 92 -11.43 3.93 -6.28
C VAL A 92 -11.74 3.85 -4.77
N PRO A 93 -12.30 4.89 -4.15
CA PRO A 93 -12.74 4.85 -2.77
C PRO A 93 -14.18 4.30 -2.69
N GLU A 94 -14.38 3.33 -1.81
CA GLU A 94 -15.68 2.71 -1.51
C GLU A 94 -16.04 2.93 -0.04
N ASN A 95 -17.30 3.23 0.23
CA ASN A 95 -17.79 3.44 1.58
C ASN A 95 -18.45 2.16 2.11
N LYS A 96 -17.84 1.52 3.12
CA LYS A 96 -18.32 0.23 3.66
C LYS A 96 -19.72 0.30 4.27
N MET A 97 -20.13 1.44 4.82
CA MET A 97 -21.37 1.56 5.61
C MET A 97 -22.32 2.64 5.11
N HIS A 98 -22.07 3.23 3.94
CA HIS A 98 -22.78 4.42 3.46
C HIS A 98 -22.79 5.58 4.48
N THR A 99 -21.78 5.63 5.35
CA THR A 99 -21.56 6.66 6.37
C THR A 99 -20.46 7.60 5.90
N ASP A 100 -20.66 8.92 5.87
CA ASP A 100 -19.63 9.87 5.40
C ASP A 100 -18.40 10.00 6.34
N LEU A 101 -18.11 8.97 7.14
CA LEU A 101 -16.96 8.89 8.02
C LEU A 101 -15.71 8.47 7.24
N LEU A 102 -14.67 9.29 7.30
CA LEU A 102 -13.37 9.07 6.63
C LEU A 102 -12.73 7.71 6.98
N ASN A 103 -13.00 7.19 8.18
CA ASN A 103 -12.44 5.91 8.63
C ASN A 103 -13.04 4.71 7.88
N ASP A 104 -14.27 4.81 7.39
CA ASP A 104 -15.01 3.70 6.78
C ASP A 104 -14.69 3.51 5.28
N ILE A 105 -13.85 4.40 4.72
CA ILE A 105 -13.42 4.34 3.33
C ILE A 105 -12.47 3.18 3.12
N VAL A 106 -12.77 2.34 2.13
CA VAL A 106 -11.93 1.24 1.66
C VAL A 106 -11.52 1.51 0.23
N TYR A 107 -10.32 1.10 -0.13
CA TYR A 107 -9.78 1.34 -1.45
C TYR A 107 -9.85 0.09 -2.31
N GLN A 108 -10.30 0.25 -3.55
CA GLN A 108 -10.17 -0.76 -4.60
C GLN A 108 -9.16 -0.27 -5.62
N ALA A 109 -8.20 -1.12 -5.97
CA ALA A 109 -7.18 -0.80 -6.95
C ALA A 109 -6.91 -1.98 -7.87
N SER A 110 -6.59 -1.69 -9.13
CA SER A 110 -6.15 -2.70 -10.08
C SER A 110 -4.68 -3.08 -9.87
N SER A 111 -3.90 -2.22 -9.22
CA SER A 111 -2.50 -2.45 -8.84
C SER A 111 -2.36 -2.54 -7.32
N PRO A 112 -1.72 -3.60 -6.77
CA PRO A 112 -1.47 -3.71 -5.34
C PRO A 112 -0.47 -2.65 -4.84
N ASP A 113 0.40 -2.12 -5.72
CA ASP A 113 1.33 -1.05 -5.37
C ASP A 113 0.58 0.28 -5.13
N GLU A 114 -0.34 0.64 -6.02
CA GLU A 114 -1.20 1.83 -5.84
C GLU A 114 -2.03 1.70 -4.56
N TYR A 115 -2.61 0.52 -4.32
CA TYR A 115 -3.35 0.26 -3.08
C TYR A 115 -2.49 0.49 -1.84
N ALA A 116 -1.27 -0.02 -1.82
CA ALA A 116 -0.34 0.13 -0.71
C ALA A 116 0.03 1.60 -0.45
N LEU A 117 0.24 2.38 -1.52
CA LEU A 117 0.55 3.81 -1.42
C LEU A 117 -0.61 4.60 -0.81
N VAL A 118 -1.82 4.46 -1.36
CA VAL A 118 -3.00 5.23 -0.88
C VAL A 118 -3.40 4.80 0.54
N SER A 119 -3.28 3.51 0.85
CA SER A 119 -3.57 2.99 2.20
C SER A 119 -2.58 3.54 3.24
N ALA A 120 -1.29 3.59 2.93
CA ALA A 120 -0.29 4.16 3.83
C ALA A 120 -0.51 5.66 4.06
N VAL A 121 -0.91 6.41 3.03
CA VAL A 121 -1.20 7.84 3.16
C VAL A 121 -2.45 8.10 4.01
N LYS A 122 -3.47 7.22 3.91
CA LYS A 122 -4.63 7.21 4.81
C LYS A 122 -4.21 7.05 6.27
N GLU A 123 -3.30 6.13 6.56
CA GLU A 123 -2.75 5.91 7.91
C GLU A 123 -1.94 7.11 8.43
N MET A 124 -1.38 7.93 7.53
CA MET A 124 -0.70 9.19 7.86
C MET A 124 -1.67 10.37 8.05
N GLY A 125 -2.99 10.15 8.00
CA GLY A 125 -4.01 11.17 8.23
C GLY A 125 -4.39 11.99 6.99
N VAL A 126 -4.07 11.50 5.79
CA VAL A 126 -4.50 12.10 4.53
C VAL A 126 -5.38 11.10 3.79
N VAL A 127 -6.67 11.40 3.71
CA VAL A 127 -7.68 10.44 3.22
C VAL A 127 -8.11 10.84 1.81
N PHE A 128 -7.95 9.96 0.84
CA PHE A 128 -8.56 10.13 -0.47
C PHE A 128 -10.06 9.82 -0.36
N PHE A 129 -10.89 10.86 -0.47
CA PHE A 129 -12.32 10.77 -0.16
C PHE A 129 -13.15 10.41 -1.38
N ARG A 130 -12.96 11.16 -2.47
CA ARG A 130 -13.81 11.06 -3.66
C ARG A 130 -13.03 11.44 -4.90
N ARG A 131 -13.35 10.78 -6.01
CA ARG A 131 -12.96 11.18 -7.34
C ARG A 131 -14.18 11.42 -8.22
N THR A 132 -14.13 12.51 -8.96
CA THR A 132 -15.02 12.81 -10.08
C THR A 132 -14.18 12.76 -11.38
N PRO A 133 -14.80 12.82 -12.58
CA PRO A 133 -14.04 12.91 -13.83
C PRO A 133 -13.05 14.08 -13.87
N ASP A 134 -13.42 15.21 -13.24
CA ASP A 134 -12.70 16.48 -13.35
C ASP A 134 -11.98 16.87 -12.05
N SER A 135 -12.13 16.11 -10.96
CA SER A 135 -11.51 16.45 -9.68
C SER A 135 -11.23 15.27 -8.76
N VAL A 136 -10.22 15.42 -7.92
CA VAL A 136 -9.91 14.57 -6.78
C VAL A 136 -10.12 15.36 -5.50
N ILE A 137 -10.80 14.78 -4.53
CA ILE A 137 -11.01 15.38 -3.20
C ILE A 137 -10.29 14.53 -2.17
N ILE A 138 -9.38 15.16 -1.43
CA ILE A 138 -8.67 14.56 -0.31
C ILE A 138 -9.03 15.33 0.96
N ASN A 139 -9.08 14.62 2.08
CA ASN A 139 -9.10 15.24 3.40
C ASN A 139 -7.67 15.23 3.95
N PHE A 140 -7.04 16.39 4.00
CA PHE A 140 -5.70 16.56 4.55
C PHE A 140 -5.82 16.99 6.02
N ARG A 141 -5.65 16.04 6.93
CA ARG A 141 -5.70 16.29 8.39
C ARG A 141 -6.94 17.04 8.89
N GLY A 142 -8.10 16.74 8.31
CA GLY A 142 -9.39 17.33 8.69
C GLY A 142 -9.87 18.45 7.78
N GLU A 143 -9.04 18.95 6.87
CA GLU A 143 -9.41 19.95 5.87
C GLU A 143 -9.60 19.31 4.50
N ASP A 144 -10.74 19.56 3.86
CA ASP A 144 -11.01 19.05 2.52
C ASP A 144 -10.31 19.93 1.46
N GLU A 145 -9.46 19.31 0.66
CA GLU A 145 -8.77 19.93 -0.47
C GLU A 145 -9.27 19.30 -1.77
N ALA A 146 -9.71 20.12 -2.71
CA ALA A 146 -10.14 19.70 -4.04
C ALA A 146 -9.10 20.06 -5.10
N TYR A 147 -8.69 19.07 -5.88
CA TYR A 147 -7.70 19.18 -6.96
C TYR A 147 -8.40 18.95 -8.30
N GLU A 148 -8.21 19.86 -9.25
CA GLU A 148 -8.74 19.71 -10.62
C GLU A 148 -7.86 18.74 -11.43
N ILE A 149 -8.50 17.78 -12.10
CA ILE A 149 -7.84 16.84 -13.01
C ILE A 149 -7.84 17.47 -14.40
N LEU A 150 -6.69 17.98 -14.81
CA LEU A 150 -6.53 18.52 -16.16
C LEU A 150 -6.34 17.42 -17.21
N ASN A 151 -5.63 16.36 -16.84
CA ASN A 151 -5.38 15.22 -17.70
C ASN A 151 -4.94 14.01 -16.87
N VAL A 152 -5.14 12.81 -17.39
CA VAL A 152 -4.63 11.55 -16.82
C VAL A 152 -3.80 10.86 -17.88
N LEU A 153 -2.50 10.72 -17.60
CA LEU A 153 -1.61 9.92 -18.43
C LEU A 153 -1.59 8.51 -17.86
N GLU A 154 -2.29 7.60 -18.52
CA GLU A 154 -2.39 6.22 -18.06
C GLU A 154 -1.02 5.53 -18.08
N PHE A 155 -0.80 4.65 -17.10
CA PHE A 155 0.39 3.83 -17.05
C PHE A 155 0.36 2.79 -18.16
N SER A 156 1.24 2.92 -19.16
CA SER A 156 1.46 1.90 -20.19
C SER A 156 2.42 0.83 -19.69
N ARG A 157 2.03 -0.44 -19.80
CA ARG A 157 2.92 -1.58 -19.54
C ARG A 157 3.85 -1.88 -20.71
#